data_AF-A0A0R1P1W8-F1
#
_entry.id   AF-A0A0R1P1W8-F1
#
_cell.length_a   1.000
_cell.length_b   1.000
_cell.length_c   1.000
_cell.angle_alpha   90.00
_cell.angle_beta   90.00
_cell.angle_gamma   90.00
#
_symmetry.space_group_name_H-M   'P 1'
#
loop_
_entity.id
_entity.type
_entity.pdbx_description
1 polymer ?
#
loop_
_entity_poly.entity_id
_entity_poly.type
_entity_poly.pdbx_seq_one_letter_code
_entity_poly.pdbx_strand_id
1 'polypeptide(L)' 'MLVNQGFVETRIKGDHHRFVDQHGHKVTVPYSHLKDEITLSTYRYIKQQAGIK' A
#
# COMPACT_ATOMS: atom_id res chain seq x y z
N MET A 1 4.40 4.41 6.83
CA MET A 1 3.54 3.21 6.92
C MET A 1 2.11 3.62 6.60
N LEU A 2 1.44 2.92 5.67
CA LEU A 2 0.04 3.20 5.28
C LEU A 2 -0.93 3.07 6.45
N VAL A 3 -0.68 2.11 7.36
CA VAL A 3 -1.47 1.94 8.60
C VAL A 3 -1.48 3.21 9.46
N ASN A 4 -0.35 3.89 9.59
CA ASN A 4 -0.25 5.15 10.34
C ASN A 4 -0.94 6.34 9.64
N GLN A 5 -1.33 6.17 8.37
CA GLN A 5 -2.06 7.14 7.58
C GLN A 5 -3.58 6.83 7.55
N GLY A 6 -4.04 5.85 8.33
CA GLY A 6 -5.46 5.48 8.40
C GLY A 6 -5.91 4.54 7.28
N PHE A 7 -4.98 3.96 6.52
CA PHE A 7 -5.32 2.91 5.57
C PHE A 7 -5.53 1.58 6.29
N VAL A 8 -6.60 0.89 5.94
CA VAL A 8 -6.95 -0.44 6.46
C VAL A 8 -6.77 -1.46 5.35
N GLU A 9 -6.20 -2.62 5.69
CA GLU A 9 -6.10 -3.73 4.75
C GLU A 9 -7.48 -4.35 4.51
N THR A 10 -7.88 -4.43 3.26
CA THR A 10 -9.23 -4.90 2.85
C THR A 10 -9.20 -6.20 2.08
N ARG A 11 -8.06 -6.54 1.45
CA ARG A 11 -7.95 -7.74 0.63
C ARG A 11 -6.49 -8.20 0.54
N ILE A 12 -6.30 -9.50 0.62
CA ILE A 12 -5.03 -10.17 0.31
C ILE A 12 -5.28 -11.16 -0.83
N LYS A 13 -4.46 -11.12 -1.87
CA LYS A 13 -4.46 -12.11 -2.95
C LYS A 13 -3.03 -12.52 -3.28
N GLY A 14 -2.58 -13.65 -2.73
CA GLY A 14 -1.16 -14.01 -2.73
C GLY A 14 -0.37 -12.88 -2.08
N ASP A 15 0.68 -12.42 -2.75
CA ASP A 15 1.52 -11.33 -2.25
C ASP A 15 0.94 -9.93 -2.50
N HIS A 16 -0.28 -9.80 -3.04
CA HIS A 16 -0.90 -8.49 -3.29
C HIS A 16 -1.85 -8.11 -2.16
N HIS A 17 -1.41 -7.16 -1.35
CA HIS A 17 -2.17 -6.60 -0.25
C HIS A 17 -2.82 -5.30 -0.68
N ARG A 18 -4.14 -5.18 -0.52
CA ARG A 18 -4.89 -3.97 -0.88
C ARG A 18 -5.35 -3.24 0.36
N PHE A 19 -4.94 -1.99 0.44
CA PHE A 19 -5.25 -1.04 1.49
C PHE A 19 -6.24 0.01 1.00
N VAL A 20 -7.16 0.40 1.87
CA VAL A 20 -8.17 1.42 1.58
C VAL A 20 -8.21 2.42 2.73
N ASP A 21 -8.23 3.71 2.43
CA ASP A 21 -8.46 4.76 3.42
C ASP A 21 -9.94 5.15 3.53
N GLN A 22 -10.26 6.04 4.47
CA GLN A 22 -11.62 6.55 4.66
C GLN A 22 -12.10 7.46 3.51
N HIS A 23 -11.20 7.91 2.64
CA HIS A 23 -11.51 8.74 1.47
C HIS A 23 -11.77 7.90 0.20
N GLY A 24 -11.60 6.58 0.28
CA GLY A 24 -11.82 5.66 -0.83
C GLY A 24 -10.59 5.46 -1.74
N HIS A 25 -9.41 5.97 -1.37
CA HIS A 25 -8.16 5.66 -2.05
C HIS A 25 -7.82 4.20 -1.89
N LYS A 26 -7.43 3.54 -2.98
CA LYS A 26 -7.09 2.11 -3.00
C LYS A 26 -5.64 1.94 -3.39
N VAL A 27 -4.84 1.42 -2.47
CA VAL A 27 -3.42 1.20 -2.66
C VAL A 27 -3.16 -0.30 -2.69
N THR A 28 -2.51 -0.79 -3.73
CA THR A 28 -2.06 -2.18 -3.78
C THR A 28 -0.57 -2.22 -3.53
N VAL A 29 -0.16 -2.93 -2.49
CA VAL A 29 1.23 -3.14 -2.12
C VAL A 29 1.57 -4.60 -2.38
N PRO A 30 2.57 -4.88 -3.23
CA PRO A 30 3.15 -6.21 -3.29
C PRO A 30 3.95 -6.43 -2.00
N TYR A 31 3.47 -7.32 -1.15
CA TYR A 31 4.03 -7.69 0.14
C TYR A 31 4.13 -9.20 0.22
N SER A 32 5.30 -9.73 -0.13
CA SER A 32 5.61 -11.15 -0.06
C SER A 32 6.16 -11.52 1.33
N HIS A 33 7.07 -10.70 1.90
CA HIS A 33 7.64 -10.92 3.24
C HIS A 33 7.86 -9.65 4.07
N LEU A 34 7.96 -9.83 5.39
CA LEU A 34 8.05 -8.76 6.40
C LEU A 34 9.28 -7.84 6.29
N LYS A 35 10.23 -8.20 5.42
CA LYS A 35 11.50 -7.49 5.20
C LYS A 35 11.83 -7.31 3.71
N ASP A 36 10.88 -7.54 2.83
CA ASP A 36 11.13 -7.32 1.41
C ASP A 36 11.32 -5.82 1.13
N GLU A 37 12.45 -5.50 0.50
CA GLU A 37 12.71 -4.15 0.03
C GLU A 37 11.84 -3.87 -1.19
N ILE A 38 10.98 -2.87 -1.08
CA ILE A 38 10.25 -2.35 -2.24
C ILE A 38 11.16 -1.44 -3.04
N THR A 39 11.10 -1.56 -4.37
CA THR A 39 11.84 -0.65 -5.24
C THR A 39 11.35 0.79 -5.06
N LEU A 40 12.22 1.77 -5.32
CA LEU A 40 11.87 3.18 -5.22
C LEU A 40 10.71 3.58 -6.14
N SER A 41 10.58 2.92 -7.30
CA SER A 41 9.45 3.11 -8.22
C SER A 41 8.14 2.62 -7.60
N THR A 42 8.12 1.44 -6.98
CA THR A 42 6.96 0.93 -6.23
C THR A 42 6.58 1.86 -5.09
N TYR A 43 7.55 2.39 -4.33
CA TYR A 43 7.30 3.35 -3.26
C TYR A 43 6.66 4.65 -3.79
N ARG A 44 7.20 5.21 -4.87
CA ARG A 44 6.65 6.43 -5.51
C ARG A 44 5.24 6.19 -6.04
N TYR A 45 5.00 5.03 -6.64
CA TYR A 45 3.68 4.63 -7.11
C TYR A 45 2.67 4.52 -5.96
N ILE A 46 3.05 3.86 -4.87
CA ILE A 46 2.23 3.77 -3.65
C ILE A 46 1.89 5.16 -3.11
N LYS A 47 2.87 6.07 -3.02
CA LYS A 47 2.65 7.46 -2.60
C LYS A 47 1.63 8.18 -3.49
N GLN A 48 1.76 8.04 -4.81
CA GLN A 48 0.83 8.63 -5.78
C GLN A 48 -0.59 8.09 -5.60
N GLN A 49 -0.75 6.77 -5.46
CA GLN A 49 -2.06 6.14 -5.24
C GLN A 49 -2.68 6.52 -3.89
N ALA A 50 -1.85 6.76 -2.88
CA ALA A 50 -2.27 7.20 -1.55
C ALA A 50 -2.57 8.71 -1.48
N GLY A 51 -2.32 9.48 -2.56
CA GLY A 51 -2.46 10.94 -2.55
C GLY A 51 -1.43 11.66 -1.67
N ILE A 52 -0.33 10.98 -1.29
CA ILE A 52 0.71 11.50 -0.42
C ILE A 52 1.79 12.14 -1.30
N LYS A 53 1.98 13.46 -1.19
CA LYS A 53 3.17 14.15 -1.74
C LYS A 53 4.40 13.85 -0.87
#